data_AF-A0A836G0D4-F1
#
_entry.id   AF-A0A836G0D4-F1
#
_cell.length_a   1.000
_cell.length_b   1.000
_cell.length_c   1.000
_cell.angle_alpha   90.00
_cell.angle_beta   90.00
_cell.angle_gamma   90.00
#
_symmetry.space_group_name_H-M   'P 1'
#
loop_
_entity.id
_entity.type
_entity.pdbx_description
1 polymer ?
#
loop_
_entity_poly.entity_id
_entity_poly.type
_entity_poly.pdbx_seq_one_letter_code
_entity_poly.pdbx_strand_id
1 'polypeptide(L)'
;NFLDHGTVGVAVPVDDSVDQLIVGSGKDVILVTWDGESNKSKVPVKVLCSVDSPEAQTRINDGKVDSAGRFWLGTMGNEVNGQIASNLGTLYRVDDDLEPKKKISPVTISNGLAWNIEDDTLYYIDSTPRQVAAYDYNPNNGTISNKRIVFDLNKTDLKGLPDGMTIDTDGNLWIALFGGSRVSIQSNI
;
A
#
# COMPACT_ATOMS: atom_id res chain seq x y z
N ASN A 1 1.83 -3.83 -21.76
CA ASN A 1 1.17 -2.53 -21.94
C ASN A 1 0.46 -2.20 -20.65
N PHE A 2 1.09 -1.34 -19.85
CA PHE A 2 0.43 -0.72 -18.72
C PHE A 2 -0.46 0.42 -19.23
N LEU A 3 -1.24 1.03 -18.35
CA LEU A 3 -1.78 2.36 -18.64
C LEU A 3 -0.60 3.28 -19.03
N ASP A 4 -0.85 4.30 -19.85
CA ASP A 4 0.18 5.27 -20.26
C ASP A 4 0.75 6.13 -19.09
N HIS A 5 0.46 5.72 -17.83
CA HIS A 5 0.91 6.28 -16.56
C HIS A 5 1.84 5.33 -15.78
N GLY A 6 2.39 4.30 -16.41
CA GLY A 6 3.38 3.39 -15.81
C GLY A 6 2.76 2.19 -15.08
N THR A 7 3.58 1.50 -14.28
CA THR A 7 3.17 0.27 -13.59
C THR A 7 2.05 0.55 -12.59
N VAL A 8 0.98 -0.25 -12.65
CA VAL A 8 -0.10 -0.24 -11.66
C VAL A 8 0.36 -1.01 -10.43
N GLY A 9 0.34 -0.35 -9.27
CA GLY A 9 0.64 -0.97 -7.98
C GLY A 9 -0.61 -1.40 -7.22
N VAL A 10 -1.63 -0.54 -7.22
CA VAL A 10 -2.86 -0.72 -6.44
C VAL A 10 -4.06 -0.16 -7.20
N ALA A 11 -5.22 -0.78 -7.03
CA ALA A 11 -6.50 -0.27 -7.51
C ALA A 11 -7.58 -0.50 -6.44
N VAL A 12 -8.44 0.49 -6.22
CA VAL A 12 -9.55 0.44 -5.27
C VAL A 12 -10.83 0.91 -5.94
N PRO A 13 -12.00 0.32 -5.62
CA PRO A 13 -13.27 0.76 -6.17
C PRO A 13 -13.65 2.15 -5.67
N VAL A 14 -14.42 2.87 -6.48
CA VAL A 14 -15.07 4.13 -6.07
C VAL A 14 -16.47 3.80 -5.56
N ASP A 15 -16.83 4.35 -4.41
CA ASP A 15 -18.17 4.17 -3.84
C ASP A 15 -19.25 4.71 -4.77
N ASP A 16 -20.44 4.08 -4.74
CA ASP A 16 -21.57 4.39 -5.63
C ASP A 16 -21.26 4.34 -7.15
N SER A 17 -20.18 3.66 -7.55
CA SER A 17 -19.83 3.43 -8.95
C SER A 17 -19.64 1.94 -9.26
N VAL A 18 -20.02 1.54 -10.46
CA VAL A 18 -19.89 0.16 -10.96
C VAL A 18 -18.72 -0.02 -11.92
N ASP A 19 -18.17 1.09 -12.44
CA ASP A 19 -17.16 1.08 -13.51
C ASP A 19 -16.00 2.03 -13.23
N GLN A 20 -15.87 2.57 -12.01
CA GLN A 20 -14.76 3.46 -11.65
C GLN A 20 -13.83 2.86 -10.60
N LEU A 21 -12.54 3.02 -10.85
CA LEU A 21 -11.45 2.64 -9.96
C LEU A 21 -10.55 3.85 -9.73
N ILE A 22 -10.10 4.03 -8.49
CA ILE A 22 -8.93 4.86 -8.19
C ILE A 22 -7.71 3.93 -8.20
N VAL A 23 -6.69 4.30 -8.98
CA VAL A 23 -5.53 3.46 -9.27
C VAL A 23 -4.25 4.22 -8.94
N GLY A 24 -3.35 3.59 -8.20
CA GLY A 24 -1.97 4.03 -8.07
C GLY A 24 -1.14 3.48 -9.23
N SER A 25 -0.73 4.35 -10.15
CA SER A 25 0.02 4.00 -11.36
C SER A 25 1.26 4.87 -11.50
N GLY A 26 2.44 4.26 -11.56
CA GLY A 26 3.69 5.02 -11.56
C GLY A 26 3.79 5.86 -10.29
N LYS A 27 3.68 7.18 -10.39
CA LYS A 27 3.66 8.11 -9.24
C LYS A 27 2.31 8.82 -9.07
N ASP A 28 1.35 8.48 -9.92
CA ASP A 28 0.07 9.16 -10.01
C ASP A 28 -1.03 8.34 -9.35
N VAL A 29 -1.94 9.04 -8.68
CA VAL A 29 -3.27 8.52 -8.34
C VAL A 29 -4.20 8.97 -9.46
N ILE A 30 -4.80 8.01 -10.16
CA ILE A 30 -5.64 8.26 -11.34
C ILE A 30 -7.02 7.64 -11.14
N LEU A 31 -8.05 8.30 -11.66
CA LEU A 31 -9.38 7.75 -11.82
C LEU A 31 -9.45 7.05 -13.19
N VAL A 32 -9.83 5.78 -13.18
CA VAL A 32 -9.98 4.95 -14.38
C VAL A 32 -11.44 4.54 -14.50
N THR A 33 -12.01 4.68 -15.70
CA THR A 33 -13.32 4.10 -16.02
C THR A 33 -13.12 2.79 -16.80
N TRP A 34 -13.55 1.68 -16.21
CA TRP A 34 -13.40 0.34 -16.75
C TRP A 34 -14.62 -0.54 -16.43
N ASP A 35 -15.19 -1.14 -17.48
CA ASP A 35 -16.37 -2.00 -17.43
C ASP A 35 -16.10 -3.43 -16.91
N GLY A 36 -14.84 -3.76 -16.60
CA GLY A 36 -14.45 -5.10 -16.13
C GLY A 36 -14.37 -6.17 -17.24
N GLU A 37 -14.89 -5.89 -18.43
CA GLU A 37 -14.99 -6.86 -19.54
C GLU A 37 -14.05 -6.50 -20.71
N SER A 38 -13.88 -5.21 -21.00
CA SER A 38 -13.12 -4.76 -22.15
C SER A 38 -11.63 -4.71 -21.85
N ASN A 39 -10.81 -5.26 -22.75
CA ASN A 39 -9.35 -5.21 -22.64
C ASN A 39 -8.78 -4.10 -23.54
N LYS A 40 -9.17 -2.85 -23.26
CA LYS A 40 -8.70 -1.67 -23.99
C LYS A 40 -7.45 -1.11 -23.31
N SER A 41 -6.35 -0.99 -24.05
CA SER A 41 -5.13 -0.35 -23.56
C SER A 41 -5.24 1.17 -23.44
N LYS A 42 -6.27 1.78 -24.05
CA LYS A 42 -6.57 3.21 -24.00
C LYS A 42 -7.94 3.42 -23.39
N VAL A 43 -7.99 3.44 -22.07
CA VAL A 43 -9.18 3.83 -21.31
C VAL A 43 -9.07 5.31 -20.93
N PRO A 44 -10.20 6.04 -20.82
CA PRO A 44 -10.18 7.38 -20.25
C PRO A 44 -9.61 7.34 -18.82
N VAL A 45 -8.63 8.19 -18.56
CA VAL A 45 -8.04 8.37 -17.23
C VAL A 45 -8.04 9.84 -16.85
N LYS A 46 -8.23 10.13 -15.57
CA LYS A 46 -8.06 11.47 -14.98
C LYS A 46 -7.04 11.40 -13.86
N VAL A 47 -5.96 12.16 -13.98
CA VAL A 47 -4.99 12.32 -12.88
C VAL A 47 -5.67 13.11 -11.75
N LEU A 48 -5.68 12.53 -10.56
CA LEU A 48 -6.22 13.14 -9.34
C LEU A 48 -5.12 13.89 -8.58
N CYS A 49 -3.98 13.22 -8.36
CA CYS A 49 -2.77 13.82 -7.79
C CYS A 49 -1.54 12.96 -8.10
N SER A 50 -0.35 13.48 -7.78
CA SER A 50 0.92 12.75 -7.86
C SER A 50 1.58 12.73 -6.48
N VAL A 51 2.00 11.56 -6.00
CA VAL A 51 2.53 11.40 -4.64
C VAL A 51 4.02 11.74 -4.51
N ASP A 52 4.73 11.88 -5.63
CA ASP A 52 6.17 12.16 -5.65
C ASP A 52 6.53 13.07 -6.84
N SER A 53 7.74 13.64 -6.83
CA SER A 53 8.15 14.56 -7.89
C SER A 53 8.36 13.85 -9.24
N PRO A 54 8.25 14.57 -10.37
CA PRO A 54 8.50 13.99 -11.70
C PRO A 54 9.90 13.36 -11.85
N GLU A 55 10.91 13.88 -11.15
CA GLU A 55 12.31 13.42 -11.20
C GLU A 55 12.57 12.23 -10.27
N ALA A 56 11.72 12.01 -9.26
CA ALA A 56 11.87 10.93 -8.30
C ALA A 56 11.90 9.57 -9.00
N GLN A 57 12.86 8.72 -8.61
CA GLN A 57 13.03 7.36 -9.15
C GLN A 57 12.23 6.35 -8.33
N THR A 58 10.95 6.66 -8.15
CA THR A 58 10.01 5.87 -7.34
C THR A 58 8.78 5.47 -8.15
N ARG A 59 8.10 4.44 -7.67
CA ARG A 59 6.74 4.08 -8.08
C ARG A 59 5.90 3.71 -6.87
N ILE A 60 4.59 3.88 -6.98
CA ILE A 60 3.60 3.33 -6.08
C ILE A 60 3.69 1.80 -6.13
N ASN A 61 3.54 1.16 -4.97
CA ASN A 61 3.57 -0.28 -4.82
C ASN A 61 2.24 -0.79 -4.26
N ASP A 62 2.10 -0.93 -2.94
CA ASP A 62 0.83 -1.36 -2.33
C ASP A 62 0.03 -0.17 -1.78
N GLY A 63 -1.26 -0.38 -1.56
CA GLY A 63 -2.16 0.57 -0.96
C GLY A 63 -3.48 -0.05 -0.53
N LYS A 64 -4.19 0.64 0.35
CA LYS A 64 -5.50 0.25 0.87
C LYS A 64 -6.25 1.47 1.38
N VAL A 65 -7.58 1.42 1.37
CA VAL A 65 -8.43 2.47 1.92
C VAL A 65 -8.67 2.20 3.41
N ASP A 66 -8.59 3.23 4.25
CA ASP A 66 -8.98 3.13 5.66
C ASP A 66 -10.51 3.17 5.84
N SER A 67 -10.99 2.97 7.07
CA SER A 67 -12.41 3.01 7.43
C SER A 67 -13.11 4.34 7.10
N ALA A 68 -12.35 5.43 6.96
CA ALA A 68 -12.85 6.76 6.68
C ALA A 68 -12.77 7.12 5.18
N GLY A 69 -12.45 6.16 4.31
CA GLY A 69 -12.38 6.38 2.86
C GLY A 69 -11.08 7.00 2.38
N ARG A 70 -10.08 7.21 3.25
CA ARG A 70 -8.80 7.81 2.85
C ARG A 70 -7.92 6.79 2.18
N PHE A 71 -7.29 7.17 1.09
CA PHE A 71 -6.45 6.24 0.34
C PHE A 71 -5.02 6.26 0.88
N TRP A 72 -4.59 5.17 1.51
CA TRP A 72 -3.22 4.97 1.93
C TRP A 72 -2.47 4.17 0.88
N LEU A 73 -1.34 4.67 0.44
CA LEU A 73 -0.52 4.01 -0.57
C LEU A 73 0.92 4.46 -0.40
N GLY A 74 1.86 3.56 -0.68
CA GLY A 74 3.26 3.89 -0.53
C GLY A 74 4.09 3.59 -1.74
N THR A 75 5.22 4.27 -1.80
CA THR A 75 6.16 4.17 -2.90
C THR A 75 7.36 3.29 -2.53
N MET A 76 8.08 2.87 -3.56
CA MET A 76 9.37 2.19 -3.49
C MET A 76 10.28 2.71 -4.61
N GLY A 77 11.58 2.47 -4.49
CA GLY A 77 12.51 2.76 -5.59
C GLY A 77 12.19 1.94 -6.84
N ASN A 78 12.49 2.47 -8.02
CA ASN A 78 12.38 1.73 -9.27
C ASN A 78 13.29 0.49 -9.24
N GLU A 79 12.77 -0.63 -9.74
CA GLU A 79 13.53 -1.86 -9.85
C GLU A 79 14.40 -1.84 -11.11
N VAL A 80 15.71 -2.01 -10.94
CA VAL A 80 16.68 -2.08 -12.03
C VAL A 80 17.47 -3.38 -11.88
N ASN A 81 17.36 -4.28 -12.85
CA ASN A 81 18.01 -5.60 -12.85
C ASN A 81 17.72 -6.43 -11.58
N GLY A 82 16.48 -6.41 -11.10
CA GLY A 82 16.09 -7.15 -9.89
C GLY A 82 16.50 -6.48 -8.57
N GLN A 83 17.08 -5.27 -8.62
CA GLN A 83 17.50 -4.53 -7.44
C GLN A 83 16.64 -3.28 -7.24
N ILE A 84 16.24 -3.05 -5.99
CA ILE A 84 15.47 -1.88 -5.58
C ILE A 84 16.38 -1.02 -4.71
N ALA A 85 16.48 0.25 -5.05
CA ALA A 85 17.21 1.21 -4.23
C ALA A 85 16.52 1.38 -2.87
N SER A 86 17.28 1.19 -1.79
CA SER A 86 16.77 1.32 -0.42
C SER A 86 16.38 2.75 -0.07
N ASN A 87 15.40 2.89 0.83
CA ASN A 87 15.05 4.13 1.50
C ASN A 87 14.57 5.29 0.60
N LEU A 88 14.15 5.01 -0.64
CA LEU A 88 13.57 6.03 -1.53
C LEU A 88 12.05 6.16 -1.40
N GLY A 89 11.39 5.14 -0.85
CA GLY A 89 9.95 5.07 -0.70
C GLY A 89 9.43 5.94 0.44
N THR A 90 8.13 6.21 0.40
CA THR A 90 7.39 6.89 1.46
C THR A 90 5.96 6.36 1.47
N LEU A 91 5.39 6.12 2.66
CA LEU A 91 3.95 5.89 2.81
C LEU A 91 3.23 7.24 2.81
N TYR A 92 2.20 7.36 1.97
CA TYR A 92 1.33 8.52 1.86
C TYR A 92 -0.09 8.17 2.28
N ARG A 93 -0.85 9.22 2.60
CA ARG A 93 -2.29 9.21 2.71
C ARG A 93 -2.85 10.33 1.84
N VAL A 94 -3.84 10.01 1.01
CA VAL A 94 -4.57 10.96 0.17
C VAL A 94 -6.01 11.03 0.68
N ASP A 95 -6.46 12.23 0.99
CA ASP A 95 -7.83 12.51 1.44
C ASP A 95 -8.65 13.13 0.29
N ASP A 96 -9.86 13.62 0.58
CA ASP A 96 -10.75 14.26 -0.41
C ASP A 96 -10.18 15.56 -1.01
N ASP A 97 -9.21 16.18 -0.34
CA ASP A 97 -8.48 17.35 -0.86
C ASP A 97 -7.50 16.98 -1.98
N LEU A 98 -7.30 15.68 -2.23
CA LEU A 98 -6.34 15.13 -3.19
C LEU A 98 -4.90 15.57 -2.94
N GLU A 99 -4.57 15.96 -1.70
CA GLU A 99 -3.21 16.34 -1.32
C GLU A 99 -2.49 15.17 -0.62
N PRO A 100 -1.41 14.61 -1.21
CA PRO A 100 -0.66 13.53 -0.59
C PRO A 100 0.06 13.96 0.69
N LYS A 101 -0.34 13.37 1.82
CA LYS A 101 0.25 13.61 3.15
C LYS A 101 1.25 12.50 3.45
N LYS A 102 2.53 12.85 3.61
CA LYS A 102 3.59 11.91 4.02
C LYS A 102 3.33 11.38 5.43
N LYS A 103 3.47 10.06 5.63
CA LYS A 103 3.20 9.38 6.91
C LYS A 103 4.41 8.62 7.44
N ILE A 104 5.09 7.85 6.60
CA ILE A 104 6.29 7.08 6.98
C ILE A 104 7.35 7.28 5.92
N SER A 105 8.51 7.78 6.33
CA SER A 105 9.69 7.96 5.48
C SER A 105 10.96 7.88 6.34
N PRO A 106 12.06 7.30 5.84
CA PRO A 106 12.16 6.56 4.58
C PRO A 106 11.51 5.17 4.64
N VAL A 107 11.16 4.62 3.47
CA VAL A 107 10.68 3.23 3.26
C VAL A 107 11.49 2.61 2.12
N THR A 108 11.77 1.30 2.16
CA THR A 108 12.42 0.64 1.02
C THR A 108 11.40 0.04 0.04
N ILE A 109 10.52 -0.85 0.51
CA ILE A 109 9.44 -1.45 -0.29
C ILE A 109 8.14 -1.37 0.51
N SER A 110 7.35 -0.32 0.24
CA SER A 110 6.06 -0.11 0.89
C SER A 110 5.06 -1.18 0.46
N ASN A 111 4.53 -1.92 1.44
CA ASN A 111 3.70 -3.09 1.19
C ASN A 111 2.52 -3.14 2.18
N GLY A 112 2.05 -4.34 2.51
CA GLY A 112 0.77 -4.61 3.15
C GLY A 112 0.37 -3.65 4.28
N LEU A 113 -0.90 -3.25 4.24
CA LEU A 113 -1.58 -2.42 5.22
C LEU A 113 -2.82 -3.12 5.75
N ALA A 114 -3.10 -2.97 7.05
CA ALA A 114 -4.37 -3.38 7.64
C ALA A 114 -4.68 -2.51 8.86
N TRP A 115 -5.96 -2.36 9.19
CA TRP A 115 -6.42 -1.74 10.43
C TRP A 115 -7.16 -2.78 11.25
N ASN A 116 -7.04 -2.73 12.58
CA ASN A 116 -7.83 -3.61 13.44
C ASN A 116 -9.31 -3.22 13.45
N ILE A 117 -10.14 -4.10 14.01
CA ILE A 117 -11.59 -3.90 14.06
C ILE A 117 -12.01 -2.77 15.01
N GLU A 118 -11.20 -2.48 16.04
CA GLU A 118 -11.40 -1.33 16.94
C GLU A 118 -11.01 0.00 16.30
N ASP A 119 -10.42 -0.03 15.09
CA ASP A 119 -10.04 1.13 14.29
C ASP A 119 -9.09 2.09 15.02
N ASP A 120 -8.20 1.53 15.85
CA ASP A 120 -7.24 2.26 16.68
C ASP A 120 -5.79 1.84 16.43
N THR A 121 -5.55 0.86 15.55
CA THR A 121 -4.24 0.32 15.21
C THR A 121 -4.09 0.17 13.70
N LEU A 122 -3.03 0.76 13.14
CA LEU A 122 -2.55 0.49 11.78
C LEU A 122 -1.41 -0.52 11.82
N TYR A 123 -1.53 -1.60 11.07
CA TYR A 123 -0.45 -2.52 10.75
C TYR A 123 0.14 -2.19 9.38
N TYR A 124 1.47 -2.17 9.28
CA TYR A 124 2.18 -1.77 8.08
C TYR A 124 3.46 -2.58 7.86
N ILE A 125 3.74 -2.88 6.59
CA ILE A 125 4.94 -3.59 6.14
C ILE A 125 5.80 -2.66 5.27
N ASP A 126 7.04 -2.44 5.71
CA ASP A 126 8.18 -2.26 4.80
C ASP A 126 8.84 -3.63 4.66
N SER A 127 9.03 -4.11 3.44
CA SER A 127 9.37 -5.52 3.21
C SER A 127 10.79 -5.87 3.68
N THR A 128 11.76 -4.96 3.51
CA THR A 128 13.17 -5.30 3.69
C THR A 128 13.62 -5.52 5.13
N PRO A 129 13.08 -4.84 6.16
CA PRO A 129 13.33 -5.21 7.55
C PRO A 129 12.80 -6.60 7.93
N ARG A 130 11.91 -7.19 7.12
CA ARG A 130 11.23 -8.47 7.40
C ARG A 130 10.44 -8.43 8.71
N GLN A 131 9.71 -7.33 8.91
CA GLN A 131 8.93 -7.07 10.12
C GLN A 131 7.56 -6.50 9.77
N VAL A 132 6.57 -6.77 10.61
CA VAL A 132 5.29 -6.06 10.64
C VAL A 132 5.32 -5.10 11.81
N ALA A 133 5.11 -3.82 11.51
CA ALA A 133 4.97 -2.79 12.52
C ALA A 133 3.49 -2.50 12.77
N ALA A 134 3.14 -2.21 14.01
CA ALA A 134 1.89 -1.60 14.40
C ALA A 134 2.13 -0.15 14.84
N TYR A 135 1.13 0.69 14.64
CA TYR A 135 1.08 2.09 15.06
C TYR A 135 -0.26 2.32 15.73
N ASP A 136 -0.28 3.16 16.76
CA ASP A 136 -1.54 3.72 17.24
C ASP A 136 -2.10 4.59 16.10
N TYR A 137 -3.37 4.41 15.78
CA TYR A 137 -4.06 5.07 14.68
C TYR A 137 -5.27 5.83 15.22
N ASN A 138 -5.46 7.06 14.75
CA ASN A 138 -6.63 7.85 15.10
C ASN A 138 -7.60 7.89 13.91
N PRO A 139 -8.79 7.28 14.02
CA PRO A 139 -9.72 7.17 12.91
C PRO A 139 -10.39 8.49 12.54
N ASN A 140 -10.38 9.49 13.42
CA ASN A 140 -10.99 10.79 13.14
C ASN A 140 -10.15 11.65 12.20
N ASN A 141 -8.82 11.55 12.26
CA ASN A 141 -7.92 12.43 11.51
C ASN A 141 -6.79 11.69 10.76
N GLY A 142 -6.71 10.36 10.90
CA GLY A 142 -5.73 9.48 10.26
C GLY A 142 -4.28 9.73 10.67
N THR A 143 -4.04 10.23 11.89
CA THR A 143 -2.68 10.32 12.45
C THR A 143 -2.23 8.97 12.97
N ILE A 144 -0.92 8.71 12.90
CA ILE A 144 -0.29 7.51 13.44
C ILE A 144 0.84 7.86 14.40
N SER A 145 1.05 7.06 15.44
CA SER A 145 2.14 7.24 16.41
C SER A 145 2.60 5.90 17.02
N ASN A 146 3.59 5.95 17.91
CA ASN A 146 3.98 4.82 18.77
C ASN A 146 4.26 3.51 18.01
N LYS A 147 5.16 3.58 17.03
CA LYS A 147 5.62 2.41 16.27
C LYS A 147 6.09 1.29 17.21
N ARG A 148 5.55 0.09 17.02
CA ARG A 148 5.97 -1.14 17.70
C ARG A 148 6.06 -2.29 16.71
N ILE A 149 6.98 -3.23 16.92
CA ILE A 149 7.08 -4.43 16.06
C ILE A 149 6.23 -5.53 16.68
N VAL A 150 5.22 -6.00 15.94
CA VAL A 150 4.29 -7.05 16.38
C VAL A 150 4.66 -8.42 15.82
N PHE A 151 5.36 -8.44 14.68
CA PHE A 151 5.87 -9.67 14.11
C PHE A 151 7.23 -9.43 13.47
N ASP A 152 8.22 -10.26 13.82
CA ASP A 152 9.58 -10.19 13.31
C ASP A 152 9.96 -11.54 12.70
N LEU A 153 9.94 -11.62 11.36
CA LEU A 153 10.22 -12.86 10.64
C LEU A 153 11.66 -13.32 10.86
N ASN A 154 12.58 -12.41 11.23
CA ASN A 154 13.98 -12.77 11.52
C ASN A 154 14.12 -13.62 12.78
N LYS A 155 13.09 -13.65 13.63
CA LYS A 155 13.02 -14.48 14.85
C LYS A 155 12.31 -15.81 14.61
N THR A 156 12.09 -16.18 13.35
CA THR A 156 11.40 -17.40 12.95
C THR A 156 12.18 -18.14 11.86
N ASP A 157 11.83 -19.39 11.60
CA ASP A 157 12.39 -20.16 10.48
C ASP A 157 11.76 -19.82 9.12
N LEU A 158 10.78 -18.91 9.10
CA LEU A 158 10.06 -18.50 7.89
C LEU A 158 11.01 -17.81 6.89
N LYS A 159 10.82 -18.15 5.62
CA LYS A 159 11.61 -17.61 4.50
C LYS A 159 10.79 -16.57 3.73
N GLY A 160 11.49 -15.78 2.92
CA GLY A 160 10.89 -14.72 2.13
C GLY A 160 10.80 -13.37 2.85
N LEU A 161 10.10 -12.45 2.19
CA LEU A 161 9.81 -11.10 2.66
C LEU A 161 8.30 -10.95 2.91
N PRO A 162 7.88 -10.27 3.97
CA PRO A 162 6.48 -9.90 4.13
C PRO A 162 6.09 -8.93 2.99
N ASP A 163 4.95 -9.19 2.36
CA ASP A 163 4.47 -8.49 1.17
C ASP A 163 3.08 -7.88 1.45
N GLY A 164 2.06 -8.16 0.63
CA GLY A 164 0.67 -7.82 0.91
C GLY A 164 0.14 -8.46 2.21
N MET A 165 -0.78 -7.74 2.86
CA MET A 165 -1.39 -8.14 4.13
C MET A 165 -2.87 -7.77 4.21
N THR A 166 -3.66 -8.59 4.91
CA THR A 166 -5.01 -8.25 5.34
C THR A 166 -5.26 -8.74 6.77
N ILE A 167 -6.37 -8.30 7.37
CA ILE A 167 -6.83 -8.80 8.67
C ILE A 167 -8.17 -9.52 8.49
N ASP A 168 -8.45 -10.52 9.32
CA ASP A 168 -9.78 -11.13 9.42
C ASP A 168 -10.59 -10.58 10.59
N THR A 169 -11.83 -11.06 10.74
CA THR A 169 -12.76 -10.61 11.78
C THR A 169 -12.37 -11.04 13.20
N ASP A 170 -11.45 -12.00 13.34
CA ASP A 170 -10.93 -12.46 14.62
C ASP A 170 -9.64 -11.70 15.00
N GLY A 171 -9.23 -10.70 14.19
CA GLY A 171 -8.04 -9.90 14.41
C GLY A 171 -6.74 -10.56 13.95
N ASN A 172 -6.79 -11.66 13.20
CA ASN A 172 -5.56 -12.29 12.71
C ASN A 172 -5.05 -11.59 11.45
N LEU A 173 -3.75 -11.32 11.40
CA LEU A 173 -3.10 -10.82 10.19
C LEU A 173 -2.71 -11.98 9.26
N TRP A 174 -3.16 -11.89 8.01
CA TRP A 174 -2.81 -12.78 6.91
C TRP A 174 -1.79 -12.09 6.03
N ILE A 175 -0.56 -12.60 6.02
CA ILE A 175 0.61 -11.96 5.40
C ILE A 175 1.17 -12.85 4.30
N ALA A 176 1.20 -12.36 3.06
CA ALA A 176 1.88 -13.03 1.97
C ALA A 176 3.40 -12.98 2.19
N LEU A 177 4.09 -14.11 2.03
CA LEU A 177 5.55 -14.19 2.12
C LEU A 177 6.17 -14.39 0.74
N PHE A 178 6.58 -13.30 0.09
CA PHE A 178 7.22 -13.31 -1.22
C PHE A 178 8.55 -14.07 -1.17
N GLY A 179 8.76 -15.01 -2.09
CA GLY A 179 9.90 -15.94 -2.07
C GLY A 179 9.83 -17.02 -0.98
N GLY A 180 8.80 -17.01 -0.13
CA GLY A 180 8.55 -18.01 0.92
C GLY A 180 7.50 -19.06 0.55
N SER A 181 6.77 -18.88 -0.56
CA SER A 181 5.72 -19.78 -1.05
C SER A 181 4.63 -20.10 -0.02
N ARG A 182 4.21 -19.09 0.77
CA ARG A 182 3.17 -19.25 1.79
C ARG A 182 2.48 -17.94 2.15
N VAL A 183 1.33 -18.09 2.81
CA VAL A 183 0.68 -17.04 3.59
C VAL A 183 0.84 -17.40 5.07
N SER A 184 1.31 -16.45 5.88
CA SER A 184 1.44 -16.61 7.33
C SER A 184 0.27 -15.99 8.04
N ILE A 185 -0.26 -16.67 9.05
CA ILE A 185 -1.29 -16.15 9.96
C ILE A 185 -0.60 -15.75 11.26
N GLN A 186 -0.83 -14.53 11.73
CA GLN A 186 -0.37 -14.05 13.04
C GLN A 186 -1.58 -13.66 13.89
N SER A 187 -1.65 -14.23 15.09
CA SER A 187 -2.77 -14.09 16.03
C SER A 187 -2.27 -13.48 17.34
N ASN A 188 -3.17 -12.82 18.09
CA ASN A 188 -2.89 -12.22 19.41
C ASN A 188 -1.74 -11.19 19.41
N ILE A 189 -1.72 -10.31 18.40
CA ILE A 189 -0.68 -9.30 18.13
C ILE A 189 -1.12 -7.88 18.49
#